data_AF-A0A525JVJ5-F1
#
_entry.id   AF-A0A525JVJ5-F1
#
_cell.length_a   1.000
_cell.length_b   1.000
_cell.length_c   1.000
_cell.angle_alpha   90.00
_cell.angle_beta   90.00
_cell.angle_gamma   90.00
#
_symmetry.space_group_name_H-M   'P 1'
#
loop_
_entity.id
_entity.type
_entity.pdbx_description
1 polymer ?
#
loop_
_entity_poly.entity_id
_entity_poly.type
_entity_poly.pdbx_seq_one_letter_code
_entity_poly.pdbx_strand_id
1 'polypeptide(L)'
;MAFIFLVPAWLLALAAAVGMLRRPASRVSGIYLALAATGALAGSFLLPTALLLAVSNRALPHWAGFAALVGYVAALVVGGLLGAAGGLWVAQGVVRRLRP
;
A
#
# COMPACT_ATOMS: atom_id res chain seq x y z
N MET A 1 8.11 9.91 -9.31
CA MET A 1 8.96 8.82 -9.86
C MET A 1 8.61 7.45 -9.30
N ALA A 2 8.50 7.24 -7.98
CA ALA A 2 8.12 5.94 -7.41
C ALA A 2 6.78 5.37 -7.94
N PHE A 3 5.78 6.22 -8.22
CA PHE A 3 4.47 5.80 -8.73
C PHE A 3 4.50 5.12 -10.10
N ILE A 4 5.50 5.40 -10.94
CA ILE A 4 5.62 4.79 -12.28
C ILE A 4 5.86 3.28 -12.17
N PHE A 5 6.51 2.81 -11.10
CA PHE A 5 6.71 1.38 -10.85
C PHE A 5 5.63 0.79 -9.94
N LEU A 6 5.12 1.59 -9.00
CA LEU A 6 4.13 1.13 -8.02
C LEU A 6 2.78 0.80 -8.66
N VAL A 7 2.30 1.62 -9.60
CA VAL A 7 0.98 1.44 -10.24
C VAL A 7 0.95 0.20 -11.15
N PRO A 8 1.94 -0.05 -12.04
CA PRO A 8 1.99 -1.28 -12.83
C PRO A 8 2.14 -2.52 -11.96
N ALA A 9 2.96 -2.48 -10.91
CA ALA A 9 3.10 -3.59 -9.98
C ALA A 9 1.77 -3.91 -9.27
N TRP A 10 1.01 -2.88 -8.88
CA TRP A 10 -0.32 -3.04 -8.31
C TRP A 10 -1.33 -3.62 -9.31
N LEU A 11 -1.32 -3.16 -10.57
CA LEU A 11 -2.18 -3.70 -11.63
C LEU A 11 -1.86 -5.18 -11.90
N LEU A 12 -0.59 -5.56 -11.90
CA LEU A 12 -0.17 -6.96 -12.04
C LEU A 12 -0.64 -7.81 -10.86
N ALA A 13 -0.50 -7.31 -9.63
CA ALA A 13 -0.99 -7.99 -8.43
C ALA A 13 -2.53 -8.15 -8.46
N LEU A 14 -3.26 -7.14 -8.93
CA LEU A 14 -4.71 -7.21 -9.13
C LEU A 14 -5.09 -8.22 -10.21
N ALA A 15 -4.42 -8.21 -11.36
CA ALA A 15 -4.67 -9.17 -12.43
C ALA A 15 -4.45 -10.61 -11.95
N ALA A 16 -3.37 -10.85 -11.20
CA ALA A 16 -3.08 -12.14 -10.57
C ALA A 16 -4.17 -12.53 -9.56
N ALA A 17 -4.60 -11.60 -8.71
CA ALA A 17 -5.67 -11.83 -7.75
C ALA A 17 -7.01 -12.19 -8.43
N VAL A 18 -7.37 -11.47 -9.49
CA VAL A 18 -8.57 -11.75 -10.30
C VAL A 18 -8.47 -13.13 -10.95
N GLY A 19 -7.31 -13.51 -11.45
CA GLY A 19 -7.05 -14.87 -11.95
C GLY A 19 -7.26 -15.94 -10.87
N MET A 20 -6.77 -15.69 -9.65
CA MET A 20 -6.92 -16.59 -8.51
C MET A 20 -8.36 -16.70 -7.99
N LEU A 21 -9.17 -15.64 -8.12
CA LEU A 21 -10.59 -15.64 -7.72
C LEU A 21 -11.46 -16.58 -8.58
N ARG A 22 -11.04 -16.85 -9.82
CA ARG A 22 -11.74 -17.77 -10.72
C ARG A 22 -11.64 -19.23 -10.29
N ARG A 23 -10.62 -19.60 -9.51
CA ARG A 23 -10.40 -20.97 -9.02
C ARG A 23 -10.81 -21.09 -7.54
N PRO A 24 -11.74 -21.99 -7.19
CA PRO A 24 -12.27 -22.08 -5.82
C PRO A 24 -11.20 -22.38 -4.77
N ALA A 25 -10.20 -23.21 -5.11
CA ALA A 25 -9.08 -23.54 -4.23
C ALA A 25 -8.17 -22.35 -3.89
N SER A 26 -8.10 -21.33 -4.75
CA SER A 26 -7.22 -20.16 -4.59
C SER A 26 -7.95 -18.85 -4.32
N ARG A 27 -9.29 -18.87 -4.22
CA ARG A 27 -10.10 -17.66 -3.94
C ARG A 27 -9.63 -16.91 -2.70
N VAL A 28 -9.32 -17.65 -1.64
CA VAL A 28 -8.83 -17.10 -0.38
C VAL A 28 -7.52 -16.33 -0.59
N SER A 29 -6.54 -16.94 -1.26
CA SER A 29 -5.26 -16.30 -1.58
C SER A 29 -5.42 -15.08 -2.49
N GLY A 30 -6.37 -15.12 -3.44
CA GLY A 30 -6.70 -13.98 -4.30
C GLY A 30 -7.23 -12.79 -3.52
N ILE A 31 -8.08 -13.02 -2.51
CA ILE A 31 -8.60 -11.95 -1.62
C ILE A 31 -7.46 -11.33 -0.82
N TYR A 32 -6.58 -12.15 -0.23
CA TYR A 32 -5.39 -11.66 0.48
C TYR A 32 -4.50 -10.82 -0.42
N LEU A 33 -4.22 -11.29 -1.63
CA LEU A 33 -3.35 -10.59 -2.58
C LEU A 33 -3.96 -9.26 -3.02
N ALA A 34 -5.25 -9.22 -3.36
CA ALA A 34 -5.94 -8.00 -3.77
C ALA A 34 -5.97 -6.95 -2.65
N LEU A 35 -6.33 -7.35 -1.43
CA LEU A 35 -6.44 -6.43 -0.30
C LEU A 35 -5.07 -5.97 0.20
N ALA A 36 -4.08 -6.85 0.26
CA ALA A 36 -2.71 -6.48 0.62
C ALA A 36 -2.09 -5.54 -0.41
N ALA A 37 -2.23 -5.81 -1.72
CA ALA A 37 -1.70 -4.94 -2.76
C ALA A 37 -2.38 -3.57 -2.76
N THR A 38 -3.70 -3.54 -2.60
CA THR A 38 -4.47 -2.29 -2.54
C THR A 38 -4.15 -1.49 -1.28
N GLY A 39 -4.04 -2.16 -0.14
CA GLY A 39 -3.60 -1.55 1.11
C GLY A 39 -2.19 -0.96 0.99
N ALA A 40 -1.25 -1.72 0.41
CA ALA A 40 0.12 -1.27 0.19
C ALA A 40 0.18 -0.02 -0.70
N LEU A 41 -0.59 0.01 -1.78
CA LEU A 41 -0.65 1.19 -2.66
C LEU A 41 -1.26 2.40 -1.94
N ALA A 42 -2.36 2.21 -1.22
CA ALA A 42 -2.99 3.27 -0.43
C ALA A 42 -2.05 3.82 0.64
N GLY A 43 -1.37 2.96 1.39
CA GLY A 43 -0.42 3.38 2.43
C GLY A 43 0.80 4.09 1.85
N SER A 44 1.33 3.61 0.71
CA SER A 44 2.42 4.26 -0.03
C SER A 44 2.03 5.62 -0.61
N PHE A 45 0.74 5.92 -0.74
CA PHE A 45 0.24 7.23 -1.15
C PHE A 45 -0.04 8.15 0.04
N LEU A 46 -0.77 7.64 1.04
CA LEU A 46 -1.29 8.45 2.15
C LEU A 46 -0.18 8.90 3.09
N LEU A 47 0.75 8.01 3.46
CA LEU A 47 1.79 8.33 4.43
C LEU A 47 2.75 9.43 3.92
N PRO A 48 3.27 9.35 2.68
CA PRO A 48 4.12 10.41 2.15
C PRO A 48 3.36 11.71 1.90
N THR A 49 2.08 11.64 1.53
CA THR A 49 1.24 12.83 1.36
C THR A 49 0.97 13.53 2.69
N ALA A 50 0.66 12.77 3.75
CA ALA A 50 0.50 13.30 5.10
C ALA A 50 1.80 13.95 5.61
N LEU A 51 2.94 13.33 5.33
CA LEU A 51 4.24 13.87 5.69
C LEU A 51 4.54 15.18 4.92
N LEU A 52 4.24 15.23 3.63
CA LEU A 52 4.36 16.46 2.83
C LEU A 52 3.47 17.59 3.34
N LEU A 53 2.21 17.30 3.69
CA LEU A 53 1.29 18.28 4.26
C LEU A 53 1.73 18.77 5.64
N ALA A 54 2.29 17.89 6.47
CA ALA A 54 2.83 18.26 7.77
C ALA A 54 4.07 19.16 7.68
N VAL A 55 4.87 18.95 6.63
CA VAL A 55 6.12 19.68 6.35
C VAL A 55 5.83 21.01 5.63
N SER A 56 4.83 21.07 4.74
CA SER A 56 4.51 22.28 3.95
C SER A 56 4.01 23.45 4.79
N ASN A 57 3.42 23.18 5.96
CA ASN A 57 2.93 24.22 6.88
C ASN A 57 4.01 24.81 7.80
N ARG A 58 5.29 24.44 7.63
CA ARG A 58 6.39 24.94 8.47
C ARG A 58 7.42 25.66 7.62
N ALA A 59 7.84 26.85 8.05
CA ALA A 59 9.02 27.51 7.51
C ALA A 59 10.25 26.67 7.87
N LEU A 60 10.75 25.92 6.91
CA LEU A 60 11.84 24.97 7.12
C LEU A 60 13.16 25.56 6.65
N PRO A 61 14.26 25.29 7.39
CA PRO A 61 15.58 25.73 6.98
C PRO A 61 16.02 25.01 5.69
N HIS A 62 16.90 25.64 4.91
CA HIS A 62 17.35 25.18 3.59
C HIS A 62 17.90 23.74 3.56
N TRP A 63 18.46 23.25 4.66
CA TRP A 63 18.95 21.86 4.80
C TRP A 63 17.85 20.83 5.05
N ALA A 64 16.63 21.26 5.42
CA ALA A 64 15.50 20.37 5.66
C ALA A 64 14.98 19.68 4.39
N GLY A 65 15.34 20.18 3.19
CA GLY A 65 14.98 19.53 1.93
C GLY A 65 15.51 18.09 1.82
N PHE A 66 16.73 17.84 2.32
CA PHE A 66 17.33 16.50 2.31
C PHE A 66 16.66 15.57 3.33
N ALA A 67 16.39 16.08 4.53
CA ALA A 67 15.66 15.33 5.56
C ALA A 67 14.23 15.00 5.10
N ALA A 68 13.55 15.91 4.41
CA ALA A 68 12.23 15.68 3.83
C ALA A 68 12.27 14.64 2.71
N LEU A 69 13.31 14.62 1.88
CA LEU A 69 13.51 13.60 0.85
C LEU A 69 13.70 12.20 1.46
N VAL A 70 14.59 12.08 2.45
CA VAL A 70 14.82 10.81 3.17
C VAL A 70 13.55 10.36 3.88
N GLY A 71 12.86 11.27 4.56
CA GLY A 71 11.58 11.01 5.21
C GLY A 71 10.50 10.57 4.23
N TYR A 72 10.45 11.16 3.04
CA TYR A 72 9.51 10.78 1.98
C TYR A 72 9.76 9.34 1.49
N VAL A 73 11.01 8.98 1.22
CA VAL A 73 11.36 7.62 0.78
C VAL A 73 11.05 6.60 1.87
N ALA A 74 11.42 6.91 3.12
CA ALA A 74 11.11 6.05 4.26
C ALA A 74 9.60 5.89 4.45
N ALA A 75 8.82 6.97 4.36
CA ALA A 75 7.37 6.93 4.47
C ALA A 75 6.71 6.12 3.35
N LEU A 76 7.32 6.07 2.17
CA LEU A 76 6.82 5.29 1.05
C LEU A 76 6.93 3.78 1.34
N VAL A 77 8.08 3.34 1.83
CA VAL A 77 8.31 1.94 2.22
C VAL A 77 7.47 1.56 3.44
N VAL A 78 7.49 2.38 4.49
CA VAL A 78 6.75 2.13 5.73
C VAL A 78 5.25 2.17 5.47
N GLY A 79 4.76 3.14 4.70
CA GLY A 79 3.37 3.24 4.29
C GLY A 79 2.92 2.02 3.48
N GLY A 80 3.76 1.54 2.55
CA GLY A 80 3.52 0.31 1.80
C GLY A 80 3.40 -0.92 2.70
N LEU A 81 4.32 -1.09 3.65
CA LEU A 81 4.30 -2.22 4.58
C LEU A 81 3.10 -2.18 5.52
N LEU A 82 2.80 -1.02 6.11
CA LEU A 82 1.65 -0.83 7.01
C LEU A 82 0.33 -1.00 6.25
N GLY A 83 0.26 -0.47 5.04
CA GLY A 83 -0.88 -0.64 4.15
C GLY A 83 -1.11 -2.11 3.78
N ALA A 84 -0.04 -2.84 3.44
CA ALA A 84 -0.11 -4.28 3.15
C ALA A 84 -0.60 -5.06 4.38
N ALA A 85 -0.02 -4.79 5.55
CA ALA A 85 -0.42 -5.43 6.81
C ALA A 85 -1.90 -5.15 7.14
N GLY A 86 -2.36 -3.91 6.99
CA GLY A 86 -3.75 -3.54 7.17
C GLY A 86 -4.67 -4.26 6.17
N GLY A 87 -4.27 -4.34 4.90
CA GLY A 87 -4.98 -5.09 3.86
C GLY A 87 -5.09 -6.58 4.18
N LEU A 88 -4.02 -7.20 4.71
CA LEU A 88 -4.04 -8.58 5.18
C LEU A 88 -4.98 -8.76 6.37
N TRP A 89 -5.00 -7.82 7.31
CA TRP A 89 -5.88 -7.88 8.48
C TRP A 89 -7.36 -7.80 8.08
N VAL A 90 -7.70 -6.91 7.14
CA VAL A 90 -9.05 -6.84 6.55
C VAL A 90 -9.38 -8.14 5.81
N ALA A 91 -8.44 -8.68 5.03
CA ALA A 91 -8.62 -9.95 4.32
C ALA A 91 -8.88 -11.12 5.28
N GLN A 92 -8.21 -11.18 6.44
CA GLN A 92 -8.50 -12.17 7.48
C GLN A 92 -9.95 -12.06 7.97
N GLY A 93 -10.44 -10.84 8.21
CA GLY A 93 -11.83 -10.60 8.59
C GLY A 93 -12.83 -11.06 7.52
N VAL A 94 -12.57 -10.76 6.25
CA VAL A 94 -13.41 -11.16 5.12
C VAL A 94 -13.42 -12.68 4.95
N VAL A 95 -12.26 -13.33 4.99
CA VAL A 95 -12.12 -14.78 4.83
C VAL A 95 -12.79 -15.54 5.98
N ARG A 96 -12.68 -15.04 7.22
CA ARG A 96 -13.39 -15.62 8.38
C ARG A 96 -14.90 -15.58 8.24
N ARG A 97 -15.46 -14.56 7.57
CA ARG A 97 -16.91 -14.46 7.29
C ARG A 97 -17.37 -15.34 6.12
N LEU A 98 -16.45 -15.72 5.23
CA LEU A 98 -16.72 -16.55 4.05
C LEU A 98 -16.56 -18.05 4.30
N ARG A 99 -15.90 -18.44 5.40
CA ARG A 99 -15.85 -19.84 5.83
C ARG A 99 -17.06 -20.10 6.76
N PRO A 100 -17.99 -20.99 6.39
CA PRO A 100 -19.11 -21.39 7.25
C PRO A 100 -18.63 -22.12 8.50
#